data_AF-A0A9J6BJ52-F1
#
_entry.id   AF-A0A9J6BJ52-F1
#
_cell.length_a   1.000
_cell.length_b   1.000
_cell.length_c   1.000
_cell.angle_alpha   90.00
_cell.angle_beta   90.00
_cell.angle_gamma   90.00
#
_symmetry.space_group_name_H-M   'P 1'
#
loop_
_entity.id
_entity.type
_entity.pdbx_description
1 polymer ?
#
loop_
_entity_poly.entity_id
_entity_poly.type
_entity_poly.pdbx_seq_one_letter_code
_entity_poly.pdbx_strand_id
1 'polypeptide(L)'
;MAEAITIHKSQGRSESKIVIDVRNPSKIKNHMDRQKWYAPNEIKPDDDVNAEMNLLRQSPLVPKYQFLRVVPENVIQIVSHNTQSIRKHITTIVSDQVFSSSHIVTLQESWAIDNESYNIPDFEEISRID
;
A
#
# COMPACT_ATOMS: atom_id res chain seq x y z
N MET A 1 -1.50 7.57 -22.52
CA MET A 1 -1.40 8.93 -21.92
C MET A 1 -0.01 9.07 -21.34
N ALA A 2 0.64 10.21 -21.52
CA ALA A 2 1.94 10.51 -20.91
C ALA A 2 1.72 11.42 -19.70
N GLU A 3 2.29 11.07 -18.54
CA GLU A 3 2.18 11.84 -17.30
C GLU A 3 3.58 12.36 -16.91
N ALA A 4 3.66 13.64 -16.55
CA ALA A 4 4.88 14.21 -15.99
C ALA A 4 4.88 14.05 -14.48
N ILE A 5 5.80 13.23 -13.95
CA ILE A 5 5.92 12.95 -12.52
C ILE A 5 7.33 13.24 -12.03
N THR A 6 7.45 13.82 -10.83
CA THR A 6 8.75 14.02 -10.18
C THR A 6 9.29 12.70 -9.61
N ILE A 7 10.61 12.49 -9.62
CA ILE A 7 11.26 11.24 -9.19
C ILE A 7 10.87 10.83 -7.76
N HIS A 8 10.79 11.78 -6.83
CA HIS A 8 10.34 11.50 -5.45
C HIS A 8 8.93 10.91 -5.39
N LYS A 9 8.05 11.23 -6.34
CA LYS A 9 6.68 10.73 -6.42
C LYS A 9 6.55 9.47 -7.28
N SER A 10 7.57 9.10 -8.05
CA SER A 10 7.57 7.89 -8.87
C SER A 10 8.20 6.67 -8.17
N GLN A 11 8.67 6.81 -6.92
CA GLN A 11 9.22 5.69 -6.16
C GLN A 11 8.15 4.60 -5.95
N GLY A 12 8.47 3.36 -6.30
CA GLY A 12 7.54 2.22 -6.21
C GLY A 12 6.63 2.02 -7.43
N ARG A 13 6.73 2.85 -8.47
CA ARG A 13 6.04 2.64 -9.76
C ARG A 13 6.96 1.95 -10.77
N SER A 14 6.37 1.04 -11.53
CA SER A 14 7.03 0.37 -12.66
C SER A 14 6.40 0.84 -13.96
N GLU A 15 7.18 1.48 -14.82
CA GLU A 15 6.72 2.01 -16.10
C GLU A 15 7.48 1.37 -17.25
N SER A 16 6.76 1.02 -18.32
CA SER A 16 7.36 0.38 -19.50
C SER A 16 8.25 1.33 -20.32
N LYS A 17 7.99 2.64 -20.26
CA LYS A 17 8.77 3.70 -20.93
C LYS A 17 8.73 4.97 -20.09
N ILE A 18 9.90 5.59 -19.88
CA ILE A 18 10.06 6.81 -19.10
C ILE A 18 10.86 7.83 -19.93
N VAL A 19 10.41 9.09 -19.93
CA VAL A 19 11.15 10.22 -20.49
C VAL A 19 11.42 11.19 -19.34
N ILE A 20 12.68 11.57 -19.15
CA ILE A 20 13.09 12.54 -18.13
C ILE A 20 13.38 13.85 -18.85
N ASP A 21 12.66 14.92 -18.48
CA ASP A 21 12.90 16.29 -18.98
C ASP A 21 13.85 17.03 -18.04
N VAL A 22 14.90 17.60 -18.60
CA VAL A 22 16.12 17.96 -17.87
C VAL A 22 16.69 19.26 -18.39
N ARG A 23 15.95 20.34 -18.14
CA ARG A 23 16.20 21.70 -18.66
C ARG A 23 17.39 22.41 -18.03
N ASN A 24 18.12 21.80 -17.09
CA ASN A 24 19.24 22.44 -16.39
C ASN A 24 20.41 21.47 -16.10
N PRO A 25 21.34 21.27 -17.05
CA PRO A 25 22.36 20.23 -17.00
C PRO A 25 23.37 20.32 -15.86
N SER A 26 23.54 21.49 -15.25
CA SER A 26 24.40 21.67 -14.08
C SER A 26 23.86 21.00 -12.80
N LYS A 27 22.55 20.72 -12.70
CA LYS A 27 21.97 19.90 -11.62
C LYS A 27 21.94 18.40 -11.94
N ILE A 28 22.38 18.02 -13.13
CA ILE A 28 22.26 16.67 -13.70
C ILE A 28 23.56 15.87 -13.63
N LYS A 29 24.70 16.47 -13.26
CA LYS A 29 25.89 15.66 -12.94
C LYS A 29 25.62 14.57 -11.88
N ASN A 30 24.52 14.68 -11.13
CA ASN A 30 24.06 13.65 -10.21
C ASN A 30 22.90 12.77 -10.72
N HIS A 31 22.35 12.98 -11.92
CA HIS A 31 21.08 12.35 -12.35
C HIS A 31 21.05 11.72 -13.76
N MET A 32 21.96 12.04 -14.69
CA MET A 32 21.96 11.43 -16.05
C MET A 32 23.20 10.65 -16.47
N ASP A 33 24.12 10.31 -15.57
CA ASP A 33 25.06 9.18 -15.83
C ASP A 33 24.37 7.80 -15.73
N ARG A 34 23.04 7.77 -15.90
CA ARG A 34 22.18 6.58 -15.91
C ARG A 34 22.22 5.79 -17.23
N GLN A 35 23.34 5.86 -17.96
CA GLN A 35 23.77 4.80 -18.89
C GLN A 35 24.86 3.89 -18.31
N LYS A 36 25.16 4.02 -17.03
CA LYS A 36 25.45 2.85 -16.20
C LYS A 36 24.43 2.81 -15.09
N TRP A 37 23.66 1.74 -15.07
CA TRP A 37 23.02 1.29 -13.85
C TRP A 37 24.16 1.06 -12.86
N TYR A 38 24.48 2.06 -12.03
CA TYR A 38 25.19 1.77 -10.80
C TYR A 38 24.16 1.03 -9.98
N ALA A 39 24.30 -0.29 -9.92
CA ALA A 39 23.65 -1.03 -8.85
C ALA A 39 23.88 -0.25 -7.56
N PRO A 40 22.87 -0.14 -6.67
CA PRO A 40 23.12 0.37 -5.33
C PRO A 40 24.44 -0.24 -4.84
N ASN A 41 25.32 0.56 -4.25
CA ASN A 41 26.57 0.04 -3.71
C ASN A 41 26.24 -1.24 -2.94
N GLU A 42 26.96 -2.32 -3.24
CA GLU A 42 26.74 -3.57 -2.53
C GLU A 42 26.77 -3.27 -1.04
N ILE A 43 25.70 -3.66 -0.35
CA ILE A 43 25.60 -3.45 1.09
C ILE A 43 26.72 -4.26 1.71
N LYS A 44 27.72 -3.58 2.25
CA LYS A 44 28.89 -4.21 2.84
C LYS A 44 28.48 -4.90 4.14
N PRO A 45 29.10 -6.03 4.52
CA PRO A 45 28.75 -6.76 5.74
C PRO A 45 28.68 -5.88 7.01
N ASP A 46 29.50 -4.84 7.04
CA ASP A 46 29.74 -3.87 8.10
C ASP A 46 28.92 -2.57 7.95
N ASP A 47 28.09 -2.45 6.92
CA ASP A 47 27.12 -1.35 6.82
C ASP A 47 26.03 -1.49 7.88
N ASP A 48 25.58 -0.35 8.43
CA ASP A 48 24.49 -0.27 9.41
C ASP A 48 23.20 -0.98 8.93
N VAL A 49 22.98 -1.02 7.62
CA VAL A 49 21.84 -1.73 7.01
C VAL A 49 21.90 -3.23 7.31
N ASN A 50 23.08 -3.86 7.29
CA ASN A 50 23.21 -5.27 7.62
C ASN A 50 23.05 -5.53 9.12
N ALA A 51 23.52 -4.62 9.96
CA ALA A 51 23.25 -4.68 11.40
C ALA A 51 21.74 -4.60 11.69
N GLU A 52 21.04 -3.63 11.09
CA GLU A 52 19.59 -3.46 11.24
C GLU A 52 18.81 -4.65 10.65
N MET A 53 19.19 -5.14 9.46
CA MET A 53 18.55 -6.32 8.86
C MET A 53 18.74 -7.58 9.71
N ASN A 54 19.89 -7.74 10.37
CA ASN A 54 20.12 -8.85 11.29
C ASN A 54 19.30 -8.68 12.58
N LEU A 55 19.17 -7.46 13.10
CA LEU A 55 18.28 -7.16 14.23
C LEU A 55 16.82 -7.48 13.90
N LEU A 56 16.34 -7.06 12.73
CA LEU A 56 14.97 -7.34 12.26
C LEU A 56 14.71 -8.84 12.03
N ARG A 57 15.73 -9.63 11.68
CA ARG A 57 15.62 -11.10 11.60
C ARG A 57 15.50 -11.75 12.97
N GLN A 58 16.19 -11.21 13.98
CA GLN A 58 16.18 -11.74 15.36
C GLN A 58 14.98 -11.24 16.16
N SER A 59 14.50 -10.04 15.86
CA SER A 59 13.34 -9.39 16.46
C SER A 59 12.41 -8.89 15.34
N PRO A 60 11.62 -9.79 14.75
CA PRO A 60 10.71 -9.40 13.69
C PRO A 60 9.72 -8.37 14.24
N LEU A 61 9.57 -7.27 13.51
CA LEU A 61 8.54 -6.28 13.80
C LEU A 61 7.18 -6.96 13.67
N VAL A 62 6.56 -7.23 14.82
CA VAL A 62 5.20 -7.73 14.87
C VAL A 62 4.24 -6.55 14.84
N PRO A 63 3.11 -6.65 14.11
CA PRO A 63 2.08 -5.64 14.18
C PRO A 63 1.61 -5.46 15.62
N LYS A 64 1.73 -4.24 16.17
CA LYS A 64 1.27 -3.90 17.53
C LYS A 64 -0.19 -4.30 17.77
N TYR A 65 -0.99 -4.31 16.71
CA TYR A 65 -2.40 -4.69 16.72
C TYR A 65 -2.64 -6.02 15.97
N GLN A 66 -1.82 -7.03 16.25
CA GLN A 66 -1.96 -8.36 15.64
C GLN A 66 -3.38 -8.95 15.80
N PHE A 67 -4.04 -8.66 16.92
CA PHE A 67 -5.42 -9.11 17.18
C PHE A 67 -6.44 -8.63 16.12
N LEU A 68 -6.15 -7.55 15.38
CA LEU A 68 -7.00 -7.09 14.28
C LEU A 68 -6.91 -7.97 13.04
N ARG A 69 -5.85 -8.79 12.93
CA ARG A 69 -5.57 -9.68 11.78
C ARG A 69 -5.75 -11.16 12.11
N VAL A 70 -5.68 -11.49 13.40
CA VAL A 70 -5.86 -12.84 13.93
C VAL A 70 -6.89 -12.75 15.04
N VAL A 71 -8.16 -12.86 14.66
CA VAL A 71 -9.28 -12.75 15.57
C VAL A 71 -9.38 -14.04 16.40
N PRO A 72 -9.35 -13.97 17.74
CA PRO A 72 -9.54 -15.14 18.59
C PRO A 72 -10.91 -15.80 18.34
N GLU A 73 -10.99 -17.13 18.42
CA GLU A 73 -12.21 -17.92 18.13
C GLU A 73 -13.44 -17.51 18.96
N ASN A 74 -13.22 -16.93 20.13
CA ASN A 74 -14.27 -16.51 21.06
C ASN A 74 -14.60 -15.01 21.01
N VAL A 75 -14.15 -14.30 19.97
CA VAL A 75 -14.34 -12.84 19.83
C VAL A 75 -15.00 -12.52 18.50
N ILE A 76 -16.01 -11.65 18.54
CA ILE A 76 -16.59 -11.06 17.34
C ILE A 76 -15.85 -9.75 17.06
N GLN A 77 -15.18 -9.69 15.91
CA GLN A 77 -14.54 -8.47 15.43
C GLN A 77 -15.47 -7.71 14.48
N ILE A 78 -15.74 -6.45 14.81
CA ILE A 78 -16.51 -5.51 13.99
C ILE A 78 -15.59 -4.38 13.60
N VAL A 79 -15.47 -4.12 12.29
CA VAL A 79 -14.71 -2.99 11.75
C VAL A 79 -15.70 -1.92 11.28
N SER A 80 -15.49 -0.69 11.74
CA SER A 80 -16.20 0.49 11.25
C SER A 80 -15.21 1.40 10.56
N HIS A 81 -15.44 1.65 9.29
CA HIS A 81 -14.54 2.44 8.46
C HIS A 81 -15.30 3.50 7.68
N ASN A 82 -14.95 4.77 7.92
CA ASN A 82 -15.33 5.83 7.01
C ASN A 82 -14.48 5.72 5.74
N THR A 83 -15.10 5.19 4.70
CA THR A 83 -14.46 4.94 3.40
C THR A 83 -14.35 6.18 2.54
N GLN A 84 -15.22 7.18 2.74
CA GLN A 84 -15.44 8.34 1.88
C GLN A 84 -15.76 8.04 0.41
N SER A 85 -15.40 6.88 -0.16
CA SER A 85 -15.83 6.42 -1.47
C SER A 85 -15.48 4.94 -1.62
N ILE A 86 -16.48 4.07 -1.57
CA ILE A 86 -16.28 2.62 -1.71
C ILE A 86 -15.69 2.29 -3.08
N ARG A 87 -16.14 2.95 -4.16
CA ARG A 87 -15.63 2.72 -5.52
C ARG A 87 -14.12 2.96 -5.62
N LYS A 88 -13.61 3.98 -4.93
CA LYS A 88 -12.18 4.32 -4.94
C LYS A 88 -11.35 3.38 -4.07
N HIS A 89 -11.95 2.86 -3.00
CA HIS A 89 -11.22 2.17 -1.93
C HIS A 89 -11.48 0.67 -1.86
N ILE A 90 -12.38 0.12 -2.68
CA ILE A 90 -12.75 -1.31 -2.62
C ILE A 90 -11.57 -2.24 -2.85
N THR A 91 -10.65 -1.91 -3.76
CA THR A 91 -9.44 -2.71 -3.98
C THR A 91 -8.55 -2.76 -2.74
N THR A 92 -8.47 -1.65 -1.99
CA THR A 92 -7.74 -1.58 -0.72
C THR A 92 -8.44 -2.41 0.36
N ILE A 93 -9.76 -2.26 0.50
CA ILE A 93 -10.58 -2.99 1.48
C ILE A 93 -10.45 -4.50 1.26
N VAL A 94 -10.61 -4.96 0.03
CA VAL A 94 -10.52 -6.38 -0.32
C VAL A 94 -9.12 -6.95 -0.09
N SER A 95 -8.07 -6.14 -0.27
CA SER A 95 -6.68 -6.59 -0.07
C SER A 95 -6.23 -6.59 1.39
N ASP A 96 -6.97 -5.93 2.29
CA ASP A 96 -6.54 -5.74 3.67
C ASP A 96 -7.09 -6.84 4.58
N GLN A 97 -6.15 -7.57 5.19
CA GLN A 97 -6.42 -8.69 6.09
C GLN A 97 -7.31 -8.32 7.28
N VAL A 98 -7.28 -7.06 7.74
CA VAL A 98 -8.13 -6.63 8.85
C VAL A 98 -9.60 -6.73 8.46
N PHE A 99 -9.95 -6.35 7.24
CA PHE A 99 -11.32 -6.46 6.76
C PHE A 99 -11.69 -7.92 6.50
N SER A 100 -10.84 -8.68 5.81
CA SER A 100 -11.14 -10.08 5.48
C SER A 100 -11.18 -11.03 6.68
N SER A 101 -10.50 -10.70 7.79
CA SER A 101 -10.57 -11.48 9.04
C SER A 101 -11.68 -11.02 10.00
N SER A 102 -12.39 -9.93 9.68
CA SER A 102 -13.48 -9.43 10.51
C SER A 102 -14.77 -10.22 10.31
N HIS A 103 -15.64 -10.21 11.32
CA HIS A 103 -16.95 -10.86 11.23
C HIS A 103 -17.99 -9.92 10.61
N ILE A 104 -17.87 -8.62 10.89
CA ILE A 104 -18.76 -7.58 10.37
C ILE A 104 -17.91 -6.39 9.93
N VAL A 105 -18.22 -5.87 8.74
CA VAL A 105 -17.62 -4.65 8.21
C VAL A 105 -18.74 -3.65 7.98
N THR A 106 -18.57 -2.45 8.53
CA THR A 106 -19.48 -1.32 8.35
C THR A 106 -18.73 -0.20 7.64
N LEU A 107 -19.28 0.22 6.50
CA LEU A 107 -18.69 1.24 5.63
C LEU A 107 -19.54 2.51 5.70
N GLN A 108 -18.93 3.59 6.18
CA GLN A 108 -19.56 4.90 6.34
C GLN A 108 -19.09 5.84 5.22
N GLU A 109 -19.94 6.80 4.87
CA GLU A 109 -19.69 7.73 3.75
C GLU A 109 -19.23 6.97 2.49
N SER A 110 -19.83 5.83 2.21
CA SER A 110 -19.42 4.98 1.09
C SER A 110 -19.64 5.67 -0.27
N TRP A 111 -20.52 6.67 -0.34
CA TRP A 111 -20.98 7.30 -1.60
C TRP A 111 -21.29 6.25 -2.65
N ALA A 112 -21.92 5.17 -2.18
CA ALA A 112 -22.35 4.07 -2.99
C ALA A 112 -23.45 4.58 -3.96
N ILE A 113 -23.49 4.03 -5.17
CA ILE A 113 -24.50 4.41 -6.18
C ILE A 113 -25.63 3.39 -6.19
N ASP A 114 -26.86 3.86 -6.25
CA ASP A 114 -28.05 3.02 -6.35
C ASP A 114 -27.90 1.99 -7.48
N ASN A 115 -28.29 0.74 -7.21
CA ASN A 115 -28.20 -0.40 -8.14
C ASN A 115 -26.78 -0.83 -8.54
N GLU A 116 -25.73 -0.29 -7.93
CA GLU A 116 -24.38 -0.85 -8.05
C GLU A 116 -24.11 -1.83 -6.90
N SER A 117 -23.60 -3.01 -7.23
CA SER A 117 -23.15 -4.00 -6.25
C SER A 117 -21.65 -3.88 -6.02
N TYR A 118 -21.25 -4.00 -4.75
CA TYR A 118 -19.85 -3.94 -4.34
C TYR A 118 -19.43 -5.30 -3.81
N ASN A 119 -18.70 -6.05 -4.62
CA ASN A 119 -18.27 -7.39 -4.24
C ASN A 119 -17.06 -7.32 -3.30
N ILE A 120 -17.28 -7.66 -2.03
CA ILE A 120 -16.22 -7.90 -1.05
C ILE A 120 -16.23 -9.41 -0.78
N PRO A 121 -15.15 -10.15 -1.13
CA PRO A 121 -15.10 -11.59 -0.96
C PRO A 121 -15.40 -12.01 0.49
N ASP A 122 -16.10 -13.13 0.64
CA ASP A 122 -16.48 -13.73 1.94
C ASP A 122 -17.46 -12.88 2.79
N PHE A 123 -17.92 -11.75 2.27
CA PHE A 123 -18.98 -10.93 2.88
C PHE A 123 -20.25 -10.91 2.04
N GLU A 124 -21.38 -10.79 2.73
CA GLU A 124 -22.69 -10.54 2.15
C GLU A 124 -23.19 -9.17 2.60
N GLU A 125 -23.79 -8.40 1.69
CA GLU A 125 -24.41 -7.12 2.02
C GLU A 125 -25.73 -7.37 2.77
N ILE A 126 -25.73 -7.12 4.08
CA ILE A 126 -26.91 -7.32 4.94
C ILE A 126 -27.83 -6.09 4.91
N SER A 127 -27.26 -4.89 4.86
CA SER A 127 -28.01 -3.64 4.94
C SER A 127 -27.24 -2.52 4.31
N ARG A 128 -27.97 -1.66 3.59
CA ARG A 128 -27.46 -0.44 2.99
C ARG A 128 -28.46 0.67 3.26
N ILE A 129 -27.95 1.78 3.80
CA ILE A 129 -28.72 2.96 4.18
C ILE A 129 -28.06 4.14 3.49
N ASP A 130 -28.45 4.39 2.25
CA ASP A 130 -28.12 5.57 1.47
C ASP A 130 -29.37 6.20 0.84
#